data_AF-A0A2V3PNF9-F1
#
_entry.id   AF-A0A2V3PNF9-F1
#
_cell.length_a   1.000
_cell.length_b   1.000
_cell.length_c   1.000
_cell.angle_alpha   90.00
_cell.angle_beta   90.00
_cell.angle_gamma   90.00
#
_symmetry.space_group_name_H-M   'P 1'
#
loop_
_entity.id
_entity.type
_entity.pdbx_description
1 polymer ?
#
loop_
_entity_poly.entity_id
_entity_poly.type
_entity_poly.pdbx_seq_one_letter_code
_entity_poly.pdbx_strand_id
1 'polypeptide(L)'
;MDRSIAGAEILLKSLLNHDVSTIFGYPGSCVMLVLDHLYNYKDSINHIPVRLEKGAIRAVQQYAQVSFEVSDVDEIYKTLSANGVKFINQPTDMPDWGMRVVHLRDPEENLIELFTSLAPEQCSEELIEENKKY
;
A
#
# COMPACT_ATOMS: atom_id res chain seq x y z
N MET A 1 35.15 13.35 -14.65
CA MET A 1 33.86 12.71 -14.34
C MET A 1 33.00 13.69 -13.58
N ASP A 2 31.77 13.88 -14.00
CA ASP A 2 30.80 14.76 -13.34
C ASP A 2 30.42 14.15 -11.97
N ARG A 3 30.55 14.92 -10.89
CA ARG A 3 30.27 14.47 -9.51
C ARG A 3 28.79 14.14 -9.29
N SER A 4 27.90 14.72 -10.10
CA SER A 4 26.45 14.51 -9.97
C SER A 4 26.03 13.10 -10.45
N ILE A 5 26.66 12.61 -11.53
CA ILE A 5 26.52 11.25 -12.07
C ILE A 5 26.95 10.22 -11.02
N ALA A 6 28.08 10.45 -10.34
CA ALA A 6 28.56 9.56 -9.28
C ALA A 6 27.58 9.46 -8.09
N GLY A 7 26.93 10.57 -7.72
CA GLY A 7 25.97 10.58 -6.61
C GLY A 7 24.71 9.76 -6.88
N ALA A 8 24.12 9.91 -8.07
CA ALA A 8 22.94 9.14 -8.47
C ALA A 8 23.23 7.63 -8.53
N GLU A 9 24.39 7.26 -9.05
CA GLU A 9 24.81 5.86 -9.16
C GLU A 9 25.04 5.21 -7.78
N ILE A 10 25.69 5.94 -6.86
CA ILE A 10 25.91 5.46 -5.48
C ILE A 10 24.57 5.24 -4.77
N LEU A 11 23.62 6.16 -4.94
CA LEU A 11 22.28 6.03 -4.36
C LEU A 11 21.56 4.77 -4.85
N LEU A 12 21.50 4.56 -6.17
CA LEU A 12 20.81 3.40 -6.73
C LEU A 12 21.45 2.06 -6.34
N LYS A 13 22.78 1.99 -6.31
CA LYS A 13 23.49 0.81 -5.80
C LYS A 13 23.22 0.56 -4.32
N SER A 14 23.14 1.61 -3.51
CA SER A 14 22.78 1.49 -2.10
C SER A 14 21.36 0.96 -1.93
N LEU A 15 20.40 1.45 -2.71
CA LEU A 15 19.01 0.98 -2.67
C LEU A 15 18.91 -0.51 -3.06
N LEU A 16 19.60 -0.93 -4.11
CA LEU A 16 19.68 -2.34 -4.51
C LEU A 16 20.29 -3.23 -3.42
N ASN A 17 21.34 -2.77 -2.74
CA ASN A 17 21.95 -3.50 -1.63
C ASN A 17 21.02 -3.64 -0.40
N HIS A 18 19.96 -2.85 -0.35
CA HIS A 18 18.91 -2.91 0.68
C HIS A 18 17.61 -3.52 0.14
N ASP A 19 17.69 -4.33 -0.93
CA ASP A 19 16.57 -5.06 -1.53
C ASP A 19 15.42 -4.17 -2.04
N VAL A 20 15.71 -2.90 -2.36
CA VAL A 20 14.72 -2.00 -2.95
C VAL A 20 14.54 -2.33 -4.43
N SER A 21 13.37 -2.86 -4.77
CA SER A 21 13.03 -3.30 -6.13
C SER A 21 12.08 -2.37 -6.88
N THR A 22 11.32 -1.51 -6.18
CA THR A 22 10.33 -0.61 -6.80
C THR A 22 10.51 0.83 -6.35
N ILE A 23 10.51 1.77 -7.31
CA ILE A 23 10.61 3.21 -7.06
C ILE A 23 9.46 3.93 -7.75
N PHE A 24 8.69 4.73 -6.99
CA PHE A 24 7.67 5.63 -7.52
C PHE A 24 8.26 7.02 -7.69
N GLY A 25 8.33 7.50 -8.94
CA GLY A 25 9.02 8.76 -9.27
C GLY A 25 8.12 9.75 -10.01
N TYR A 26 8.10 11.01 -9.55
CA TYR A 26 7.55 12.12 -10.33
C TYR A 26 8.69 12.77 -11.15
N PRO A 27 8.59 12.87 -12.49
CA PRO A 27 9.59 13.56 -13.27
C PRO A 27 9.56 15.07 -12.98
N GLY A 28 10.53 15.51 -12.19
CA GLY A 28 10.77 16.92 -11.84
C GLY A 28 12.26 17.28 -11.94
N SER A 29 12.55 18.56 -12.17
CA SER A 29 13.91 19.06 -12.48
C SER A 29 14.98 18.69 -11.46
N CYS A 30 14.64 18.58 -10.17
CA CYS A 30 15.58 18.23 -9.11
C CYS A 30 15.94 16.74 -9.04
N VAL A 31 15.14 15.85 -9.63
CA VAL A 31 15.31 14.38 -9.54
C VAL A 31 15.68 13.77 -10.89
N MET A 32 15.71 14.56 -11.96
CA MET A 32 15.98 14.14 -13.34
C MET A 32 17.28 13.33 -13.47
N LEU A 33 18.34 13.72 -12.76
CA LEU A 33 19.62 13.02 -12.78
C LEU A 33 19.52 11.59 -12.21
N VAL A 34 18.72 11.39 -11.17
CA VAL A 34 18.48 10.06 -10.58
C VAL A 34 17.57 9.24 -11.50
N LEU A 35 16.55 9.87 -12.10
CA LEU A 35 15.64 9.23 -13.06
C LEU A 35 16.36 8.78 -14.34
N ASP A 36 17.29 9.58 -14.86
CA ASP A 36 18.13 9.22 -16.02
C ASP A 36 19.04 8.03 -15.70
N HIS A 37 19.55 7.93 -14.48
CA HIS A 37 20.36 6.77 -14.08
C HIS A 37 19.50 5.54 -13.83
N LEU A 38 18.28 5.71 -13.32
CA LEU A 38 17.28 4.65 -13.17
C LEU A 38 17.01 3.91 -14.49
N TYR A 39 17.12 4.59 -15.64
CA TYR A 39 17.02 3.94 -16.95
C TYR A 39 18.05 2.82 -17.17
N ASN A 40 19.24 2.92 -16.55
CA ASN A 40 20.29 1.90 -16.64
C ASN A 40 20.04 0.70 -15.72
N TYR A 41 19.06 0.78 -14.82
CA TYR A 41 18.71 -0.27 -13.86
C TYR A 41 17.32 -0.85 -14.11
N LYS A 42 16.73 -0.68 -15.30
CA LYS A 42 15.38 -1.17 -15.62
C LYS A 42 15.18 -2.66 -15.42
N ASP A 43 16.24 -3.45 -15.54
CA ASP A 43 16.20 -4.90 -15.34
C ASP A 43 16.30 -5.29 -13.85
N SER A 44 16.58 -4.33 -12.96
CA SER A 44 16.79 -4.56 -11.51
C SER A 44 15.88 -3.71 -10.62
N ILE A 45 15.33 -2.61 -11.13
CA ILE A 45 14.43 -1.69 -10.43
C ILE A 45 13.22 -1.39 -11.31
N ASN A 46 12.03 -1.70 -10.79
CA ASN A 46 10.76 -1.33 -11.37
C ASN A 46 10.45 0.15 -11.07
N HIS A 47 10.49 1.00 -12.10
CA HIS A 47 10.17 2.41 -11.96
C HIS A 47 8.71 2.68 -12.38
N ILE A 48 7.89 3.16 -11.44
CA ILE A 48 6.51 3.53 -11.70
C ILE A 48 6.43 5.07 -11.80
N PRO A 49 6.24 5.63 -13.01
CA PRO A 49 6.13 7.06 -13.18
C PRO A 49 4.77 7.56 -12.68
N VAL A 50 4.78 8.60 -11.86
CA VAL A 50 3.56 9.25 -11.37
C VAL A 50 3.44 10.67 -11.92
N ARG A 51 2.22 11.22 -11.94
CA ARG A 51 1.94 12.53 -12.56
C ARG A 51 1.94 13.73 -11.60
N LEU A 52 1.93 13.48 -10.30
CA LEU A 52 1.94 14.47 -9.23
C LEU A 52 2.66 13.87 -8.03
N GLU A 53 3.42 14.67 -7.27
CA GLU A 53 4.10 14.19 -6.04
C GLU A 53 3.12 13.60 -5.02
N LYS A 54 1.96 14.25 -4.81
CA LYS A 54 0.87 13.72 -3.99
C LYS A 54 0.29 12.40 -4.56
N GLY A 55 0.38 12.22 -5.88
CA GLY A 55 0.01 10.98 -6.56
C GLY A 55 1.02 9.87 -6.34
N ALA A 56 2.31 10.18 -6.18
CA ALA A 56 3.37 9.22 -5.82
C ALA A 56 3.07 8.56 -4.47
N ILE A 57 2.84 9.38 -3.44
CA ILE A 57 2.58 8.91 -2.08
C ILE A 57 1.31 8.06 -2.04
N ARG A 58 0.24 8.51 -2.70
CA ARG A 58 -1.01 7.76 -2.75
C ARG A 58 -0.90 6.48 -3.58
N ALA A 59 -0.13 6.48 -4.66
CA ALA A 59 0.15 5.28 -5.45
C ALA A 59 0.99 4.27 -4.66
N VAL A 60 1.98 4.71 -3.86
CA VAL A 60 2.71 3.84 -2.92
C VAL A 60 1.75 3.21 -1.91
N GLN A 61 0.87 4.03 -1.32
CA GLN A 61 -0.13 3.55 -0.36
C GLN A 61 -1.12 2.54 -0.99
N GLN A 62 -1.58 2.80 -2.21
CA GLN A 62 -2.51 1.91 -2.93
C GLN A 62 -1.82 0.68 -3.53
N TYR A 63 -0.56 0.79 -3.95
CA TYR A 63 0.25 -0.35 -4.39
C TYR A 63 0.44 -1.34 -3.23
N ALA A 64 0.54 -0.82 -2.01
CA ALA A 64 0.73 -1.63 -0.83
C ALA A 64 -0.58 -2.09 -0.17
N GLN A 65 -1.78 -1.62 -0.57
CA GLN A 65 -3.04 -1.94 0.11
C GLN A 65 -4.18 -2.25 -0.87
N VAL A 66 -4.74 -3.46 -0.76
CA VAL A 66 -5.93 -3.91 -1.51
C VAL A 66 -7.05 -4.25 -0.54
N SER A 67 -8.24 -3.67 -0.74
CA SER A 67 -9.42 -3.92 0.10
C SER A 67 -10.47 -4.76 -0.64
N PHE A 68 -10.97 -5.80 0.01
CA PHE A 68 -12.07 -6.63 -0.48
C PHE A 68 -13.24 -6.60 0.50
N GLU A 69 -14.43 -6.28 0.00
CA GLU A 69 -15.67 -6.47 0.74
C GLU A 69 -16.06 -7.95 0.72
N VAL A 70 -16.34 -8.52 1.88
CA VAL A 70 -16.76 -9.91 2.05
C VAL A 70 -18.07 -9.99 2.83
N SER A 71 -18.81 -11.08 2.64
CA SER A 71 -20.10 -11.28 3.32
C SER A 71 -19.95 -11.51 4.82
N ASP A 72 -18.93 -12.27 5.23
CA ASP A 72 -18.63 -12.55 6.64
C ASP A 72 -17.10 -12.64 6.81
N VAL A 73 -16.53 -11.71 7.59
CA VAL A 73 -15.08 -11.63 7.85
C VAL A 73 -14.62 -12.77 8.75
N ASP A 74 -15.43 -13.20 9.71
CA ASP A 74 -15.07 -14.27 10.65
C ASP A 74 -15.06 -15.64 9.99
N GLU A 75 -16.00 -15.91 9.07
CA GLU A 75 -16.03 -17.15 8.30
C GLU A 75 -14.81 -17.26 7.37
N ILE A 76 -14.51 -16.18 6.65
CA ILE A 76 -13.34 -16.12 5.76
C ILE A 76 -12.04 -16.24 6.57
N TYR A 77 -11.93 -15.55 7.71
CA TYR A 77 -10.78 -15.64 8.60
C TYR A 77 -10.52 -17.09 9.03
N LYS A 78 -11.56 -17.83 9.44
CA LYS A 78 -11.44 -19.25 9.82
C LYS A 78 -11.01 -20.13 8.65
N THR A 79 -11.64 -19.94 7.50
CA THR A 79 -11.37 -20.72 6.29
C THR A 79 -9.94 -20.52 5.80
N LEU A 80 -9.48 -19.27 5.72
CA LEU A 80 -8.14 -18.92 5.28
C LEU A 80 -7.08 -19.33 6.32
N SER A 81 -7.38 -19.20 7.61
CA SER A 81 -6.49 -19.68 8.68
C SER A 81 -6.30 -21.20 8.62
N ALA A 82 -7.36 -21.96 8.31
CA ALA A 82 -7.28 -23.42 8.12
C ALA A 82 -6.43 -23.81 6.89
N ASN A 83 -6.38 -22.95 5.88
CA ASN A 83 -5.53 -23.11 4.69
C ASN A 83 -4.09 -22.59 4.88
N GLY A 84 -3.73 -22.14 6.09
CA GLY A 84 -2.36 -21.72 6.41
C GLY A 84 -2.04 -20.26 6.12
N VAL A 85 -3.04 -19.42 5.84
CA VAL A 85 -2.85 -17.96 5.67
C VAL A 85 -2.49 -17.32 7.00
N LYS A 86 -1.48 -16.44 6.99
CA LYS A 86 -1.05 -15.67 8.18
C LYS A 86 -1.71 -14.29 8.17
N PHE A 87 -2.48 -14.03 9.21
CA PHE A 87 -3.10 -12.72 9.43
C PHE A 87 -2.24 -11.83 10.34
N ILE A 88 -2.36 -10.52 10.14
CA ILE A 88 -1.68 -9.49 10.95
C ILE A 88 -2.44 -9.30 12.27
N ASN A 89 -3.77 -9.30 12.21
CA ASN A 89 -4.66 -9.11 13.34
C ASN A 89 -5.85 -10.07 13.27
N GLN A 90 -6.62 -10.16 14.36
CA GLN A 90 -7.90 -10.86 14.36
C GLN A 90 -9.00 -9.94 13.81
N PRO A 91 -10.11 -10.50 13.30
CA PRO A 91 -11.28 -9.73 12.90
C PRO A 91 -11.72 -8.77 14.02
N THR A 92 -11.67 -7.47 13.72
CA THR A 92 -11.88 -6.40 14.69
C THR A 92 -12.96 -5.45 14.19
N ASP A 93 -13.89 -5.08 15.07
CA ASP A 93 -14.88 -4.06 14.76
C ASP A 93 -14.24 -2.67 14.85
N MET A 94 -14.54 -1.84 13.85
CA MET A 94 -14.18 -0.43 13.78
C MET A 94 -15.47 0.39 13.73
N PRO A 95 -16.12 0.65 14.89
CA PRO A 95 -17.42 1.32 14.97
C PRO A 95 -17.43 2.69 14.31
N ASP A 96 -16.33 3.43 14.45
CA ASP A 96 -16.16 4.78 13.87
C ASP A 96 -16.12 4.79 12.35
N TRP A 97 -15.86 3.64 11.73
CA TRP A 97 -15.78 3.47 10.28
C TRP A 97 -16.91 2.55 9.79
N GLY A 98 -17.78 2.08 10.70
CA GLY A 98 -18.92 1.22 10.41
C GLY A 98 -18.55 -0.10 9.75
N MET A 99 -17.39 -0.67 10.07
CA MET A 99 -16.92 -1.89 9.41
C MET A 99 -16.19 -2.83 10.37
N ARG A 100 -16.29 -4.12 10.10
CA ARG A 100 -15.48 -5.17 10.71
C ARG A 100 -14.37 -5.53 9.75
N VAL A 101 -13.13 -5.56 10.22
CA VAL A 101 -11.95 -5.67 9.36
C VAL A 101 -10.95 -6.71 9.83
N VAL A 102 -10.23 -7.31 8.88
CA VAL A 102 -9.04 -8.12 9.15
C VAL A 102 -7.99 -7.88 8.07
N HIS A 103 -6.72 -7.94 8.45
CA HIS A 103 -5.61 -7.70 7.56
C HIS A 103 -4.71 -8.93 7.42
N LEU A 104 -4.23 -9.18 6.22
CA LEU A 104 -3.21 -10.19 5.91
C LEU A 104 -2.13 -9.59 5.00
N ARG A 105 -1.00 -10.29 4.88
CA ARG A 105 -0.02 -10.02 3.82
C ARG A 105 0.02 -11.17 2.84
N ASP A 106 0.14 -10.84 1.56
CA ASP A 106 0.51 -11.83 0.55
C ASP A 106 2.03 -12.12 0.59
N PRO A 107 2.53 -13.10 -0.18
CA PRO A 107 3.96 -13.41 -0.23
C PRO A 107 4.86 -12.27 -0.75
N GLU A 108 4.29 -11.27 -1.40
CA GLU A 108 5.00 -10.07 -1.90
C GLU A 108 4.92 -8.91 -0.89
N GLU A 109 4.47 -9.18 0.34
CA GLU A 109 4.31 -8.22 1.45
C GLU A 109 3.25 -7.12 1.20
N ASN A 110 2.34 -7.30 0.24
CA ASN A 110 1.22 -6.39 0.04
C ASN A 110 0.20 -6.57 1.17
N LEU A 111 -0.27 -5.46 1.73
CA LEU A 111 -1.36 -5.44 2.70
C LEU A 111 -2.68 -5.74 1.99
N ILE A 112 -3.39 -6.76 2.46
CA ILE A 112 -4.74 -7.04 2.01
C ILE A 112 -5.66 -6.83 3.20
N GLU A 113 -6.70 -6.04 2.98
CA GLU A 113 -7.78 -5.77 3.92
C GLU A 113 -9.04 -6.51 3.47
N LEU A 114 -9.63 -7.29 4.37
CA LEU A 114 -10.95 -7.88 4.16
C LEU A 114 -11.89 -7.20 5.14
N PHE A 115 -12.99 -6.64 4.64
CA PHE A 115 -13.95 -5.94 5.48
C PHE A 115 -15.39 -6.31 5.16
N THR A 116 -16.27 -6.10 6.13
CA THR A 116 -17.72 -6.14 5.94
C THR A 116 -18.36 -4.98 6.70
N SER A 117 -19.46 -4.46 6.18
CA SER A 117 -20.18 -3.35 6.81
C SER A 117 -20.86 -3.83 8.09
N LEU A 118 -20.70 -3.07 9.17
CA LEU A 118 -21.40 -3.31 10.44
C LEU A 118 -22.86 -2.88 10.33
N ALA A 119 -23.71 -3.49 11.16
CA ALA A 119 -25.07 -3.00 11.31
C ALA A 119 -25.06 -1.58 11.88
N PRO A 120 -26.04 -0.72 11.54
CA PRO A 120 -26.09 0.67 12.03
C PRO A 120 -26.07 0.79 13.56
N GLU A 121 -26.55 -0.24 14.26
CA GLU A 121 -26.59 -0.35 15.72
C GLU A 121 -25.20 -0.55 16.35
N GLN A 122 -24.22 -0.98 15.56
CA GLN A 122 -22.84 -1.27 15.97
C GLN A 122 -21.86 -0.17 15.53
N CYS A 123 -22.34 0.82 14.77
CA CYS A 123 -21.58 1.99 14.34
C CYS A 123 -21.57 3.08 15.42
N SER A 124 -20.56 3.94 15.39
CA SER A 124 -20.53 5.10 16.29
C SER A 124 -21.64 6.10 15.95
N GLU A 125 -22.13 6.82 16.98
CA GLU A 125 -23.19 7.82 16.81
C GLU A 125 -22.79 8.93 15.83
N GLU A 126 -21.50 9.29 15.79
CA GLU A 126 -20.94 10.29 14.88
C GLU A 126 -21.05 9.84 13.41
N LEU A 127 -20.70 8.59 13.09
CA LEU A 127 -20.83 8.04 11.74
C LEU A 127 -22.30 7.93 11.29
N ILE A 128 -23.21 7.61 12.21
CA ILE A 128 -24.65 7.57 11.93
C ILE A 128 -25.19 8.97 11.61
N GLU A 129 -24.70 9.99 12.33
CA GLU A 129 -25.11 11.38 12.12
C GLU A 129 -24.53 11.98 10.83
N GLU A 130 -23.28 11.65 10.49
CA GLU A 130 -22.67 12.03 9.21
C GLU A 130 -23.40 11.39 8.01
N ASN A 131 -23.76 10.10 8.08
CA ASN A 131 -24.50 9.42 7.01
C ASN A 131 -25.91 10.00 6.79
N LYS A 132 -26.52 10.64 7.80
CA LYS A 132 -27.81 11.33 7.63
C LYS A 132 -27.70 12.67 6.89
N LYS A 133 -26.48 13.19 6.71
CA LYS A 133 -26.22 14.51 6.14
C LYS A 133 -26.11 14.49 4.61
N TYR A 134 -25.98 13.32 4.01
CA TYR A 134 -25.83 13.08 2.57
C TYR A 134 -26.97 12.20 2.05
#